data_AF-A3W0C1-F1
#
_entry.id   AF-A3W0C1-F1
#
_cell.length_a   1.000
_cell.length_b   1.000
_cell.length_c   1.000
_cell.angle_alpha   90.00
_cell.angle_beta   90.00
_cell.angle_gamma   90.00
#
_symmetry.space_group_name_H-M   'P 1'
#
loop_
_entity.id
_entity.type
_entity.pdbx_description
1 polymer ?
#
loop_
_entity_poly.entity_id
_entity_poly.type
_entity_poly.pdbx_seq_one_letter_code
_entity_poly.pdbx_strand_id
1 'polypeptide(L)'
;GIIGTSLNYLISLKLRWNVAVAAIGYRAKDLGILNKHQYGYLLRQMNAKGIRKKEPYDDEITTSRPALVNHAMKMLVEHGVQTKSQIASALTTNPKDIEAICGLPSGFLDNKIVHLSDAISLRQTDRNA
;
A
#
# COMPACT_ATOMS: atom_id res chain seq x y z
N GLY A 1 1.09 -28.62 15.11
CA GLY A 1 1.01 -28.88 13.66
C GLY A 1 2.33 -28.52 13.02
N ILE A 2 2.89 -29.39 12.19
CA ILE A 2 4.16 -29.12 11.49
C ILE A 2 3.86 -28.05 10.44
N ILE A 3 4.32 -26.82 10.68
CA ILE A 3 4.26 -25.75 9.66
C ILE A 3 5.18 -26.22 8.53
N GLY A 4 4.63 -26.44 7.33
CA GLY A 4 5.42 -26.83 6.18
C GLY A 4 6.48 -25.76 5.90
N THR A 5 7.76 -26.11 5.86
CA THR A 5 8.85 -25.18 5.51
C THR A 5 9.33 -25.38 4.07
N SER A 6 8.58 -26.17 3.28
CA SER A 6 8.91 -26.48 1.89
C SER A 6 8.64 -25.31 0.95
N LEU A 7 9.36 -25.26 -0.16
CA LEU A 7 9.15 -24.27 -1.21
C LEU A 7 7.70 -24.24 -1.71
N ASN A 8 7.09 -25.41 -1.92
CA ASN A 8 5.68 -25.50 -2.37
C ASN A 8 4.71 -24.91 -1.34
N TYR A 9 4.97 -25.11 -0.04
CA TYR A 9 4.16 -24.49 1.00
C TYR A 9 4.29 -22.97 0.98
N LEU A 10 5.51 -22.44 0.85
CA LEU A 10 5.71 -20.99 0.74
C LEU A 10 5.08 -20.39 -0.52
N ILE A 11 5.06 -21.14 -1.63
CA ILE A 11 4.32 -20.77 -2.84
C ILE A 11 2.81 -20.69 -2.55
N SER A 12 2.24 -21.65 -1.80
CA SER A 12 0.83 -21.58 -1.40
C SER A 12 0.53 -20.36 -0.51
N LEU A 13 1.50 -19.94 0.32
CA LEU A 13 1.36 -18.73 1.12
C LEU A 13 1.38 -17.45 0.27
N LYS A 14 2.12 -17.40 -0.86
CA LYS A 14 2.08 -16.26 -1.78
C LYS A 14 0.65 -15.97 -2.26
N LEU A 15 -0.13 -17.00 -2.59
CA LEU A 15 -1.53 -16.85 -3.03
C LEU A 15 -2.44 -16.27 -1.94
N ARG A 16 -2.13 -16.53 -0.66
CA ARG A 16 -2.89 -16.00 0.47
C ARG A 16 -2.48 -14.58 0.86
N TRP A 17 -1.18 -14.30 0.82
CA TRP A 17 -0.60 -13.08 1.38
C TRP A 17 -0.22 -12.05 0.31
N ASN A 18 -0.23 -12.42 -0.97
CA ASN A 18 0.18 -11.59 -2.11
C ASN A 18 1.58 -10.98 -1.97
N VAL A 19 2.51 -11.75 -1.41
CA VAL A 19 3.90 -11.35 -1.15
C VAL A 19 4.85 -12.33 -1.82
N ALA A 20 6.01 -11.84 -2.28
CA ALA A 20 7.05 -12.65 -2.87
C ALA A 20 7.45 -13.85 -1.98
N VAL A 21 7.64 -15.03 -2.58
CA VAL A 21 8.06 -16.25 -1.86
C VAL A 21 9.38 -16.01 -1.12
N ALA A 22 10.30 -15.24 -1.73
CA ALA A 22 11.55 -14.87 -1.09
C ALA A 22 11.35 -14.03 0.18
N ALA A 23 10.38 -13.11 0.19
CA ALA A 23 10.07 -12.27 1.33
C ALA A 23 9.39 -13.06 2.45
N ILE A 24 8.47 -13.99 2.11
CA ILE A 24 7.88 -14.92 3.09
C ILE A 24 8.98 -15.78 3.73
N GLY A 25 9.89 -16.34 2.93
CA GLY A 25 11.02 -17.12 3.43
C GLY A 25 11.98 -16.29 4.30
N TYR A 26 12.25 -15.04 3.93
CA TYR A 26 13.06 -14.12 4.73
C TYR A 26 12.41 -13.84 6.09
N ARG A 27 11.10 -13.55 6.11
CA ARG A 27 10.36 -13.30 7.34
C ARG A 27 10.29 -14.54 8.23
N ALA A 28 10.10 -15.73 7.65
CA ALA A 28 10.12 -16.99 8.39
C ALA A 28 11.48 -17.24 9.04
N LYS A 29 12.59 -16.85 8.38
CA LYS A 29 13.93 -16.89 8.96
C LYS A 29 14.10 -15.88 10.11
N ASP A 30 13.63 -14.66 9.94
CA ASP A 30 13.68 -13.63 11.00
C ASP A 30 12.85 -14.01 12.23
N LEU A 31 11.75 -14.76 12.05
CA LEU A 31 10.92 -15.29 13.13
C LEU A 31 11.45 -16.59 13.75
N GLY A 32 12.59 -17.11 13.27
CA GLY A 32 13.17 -18.37 13.76
C GLY A 32 12.42 -19.63 13.32
N ILE A 33 11.43 -19.52 12.43
CA ILE A 33 10.71 -20.67 11.83
C ILE A 33 11.64 -21.42 10.87
N LEU A 34 12.48 -20.69 10.13
CA LEU A 34 13.57 -21.24 9.33
C LEU A 34 14.90 -20.88 9.98
N ASN A 35 15.77 -21.86 10.18
CA ASN A 35 17.16 -21.55 10.51
C ASN A 35 17.94 -21.09 9.25
N LYS A 36 19.16 -20.59 9.46
CA LYS A 36 20.03 -20.08 8.39
C LYS A 36 20.30 -21.12 7.28
N HIS A 37 20.46 -22.40 7.64
CA HIS A 37 20.72 -23.47 6.68
C HIS A 37 19.49 -23.80 5.84
N GLN A 38 18.31 -23.88 6.47
CA GLN A 38 17.03 -24.10 5.79
C GLN A 38 16.70 -22.95 4.83
N TYR A 39 16.88 -21.70 5.27
CA TYR A 39 16.69 -20.54 4.42
C TYR A 39 17.68 -20.53 3.24
N GLY A 40 18.96 -20.83 3.48
CA GLY A 40 19.95 -20.97 2.41
C GLY A 40 19.59 -22.08 1.41
N TYR A 41 19.06 -23.21 1.89
CA TYR A 41 18.58 -24.29 1.04
C TYR A 41 17.37 -23.89 0.19
N LEU A 42 16.40 -23.18 0.78
CA LEU A 42 15.28 -22.60 0.06
C LEU A 42 15.74 -21.70 -1.09
N LEU A 43 16.67 -20.77 -0.83
CA LEU A 43 17.20 -19.88 -1.87
C LEU A 43 17.89 -20.65 -3.00
N ARG A 44 18.64 -21.71 -2.69
CA ARG A 44 19.25 -22.58 -3.71
C ARG A 44 18.19 -23.29 -4.55
N GLN A 45 17.13 -23.82 -3.94
CA GLN A 45 16.03 -24.42 -4.68
C GLN A 45 15.34 -23.41 -5.60
N MET A 46 15.07 -22.20 -5.12
CA MET A 46 14.47 -21.13 -5.94
C MET A 46 15.36 -20.76 -7.13
N ASN A 47 16.67 -20.66 -6.92
CA ASN A 47 17.65 -20.42 -7.98
C ASN A 47 17.64 -21.54 -9.03
N ALA A 48 17.76 -22.79 -8.58
CA ALA A 48 17.81 -23.96 -9.47
C ALA A 48 16.54 -24.11 -10.32
N LYS A 49 15.38 -23.67 -9.79
CA LYS A 49 14.10 -23.67 -10.50
C LYS A 49 13.82 -22.39 -11.30
N GLY A 50 14.74 -21.42 -11.32
CA GLY A 50 14.54 -20.15 -12.04
C GLY A 50 13.52 -19.19 -11.41
N ILE A 51 12.98 -19.51 -10.24
CA ILE A 51 11.90 -18.77 -9.56
C ILE A 51 12.30 -17.33 -9.22
N ARG A 52 13.60 -17.04 -9.04
CA ARG A 52 14.06 -15.68 -8.77
C ARG A 52 13.91 -14.70 -9.94
N LYS A 53 13.80 -15.21 -11.17
CA LYS A 53 13.61 -14.37 -12.36
C LYS A 53 12.14 -14.03 -12.58
N LYS A 54 11.26 -14.99 -12.26
CA LYS A 54 9.82 -14.89 -12.36
C LYS A 54 9.21 -15.83 -11.33
N GLU A 55 8.53 -15.29 -10.32
CA GLU A 55 7.93 -16.16 -9.32
C GLU A 55 6.64 -16.80 -9.87
N PRO A 56 6.28 -18.00 -9.38
CA PRO A 56 4.98 -18.57 -9.64
C PRO A 56 3.86 -17.59 -9.30
N TYR A 57 2.85 -17.51 -10.16
CA TYR A 57 1.66 -16.66 -10.00
C TYR A 57 1.89 -15.14 -10.10
N ASP A 58 3.09 -14.66 -10.46
CA ASP A 58 3.32 -13.21 -10.64
C ASP A 58 2.44 -12.60 -11.75
N ASP A 59 2.12 -13.35 -12.80
CA ASP A 59 1.25 -12.88 -13.89
C ASP A 59 -0.26 -13.01 -13.57
N GLU A 60 -0.60 -13.78 -12.53
CA GLU A 60 -1.99 -14.11 -12.18
C GLU A 60 -2.51 -13.25 -11.01
N ILE A 61 -1.64 -12.93 -10.05
CA ILE A 61 -2.02 -12.13 -8.88
C ILE A 61 -2.11 -10.66 -9.28
N THR A 62 -3.32 -10.12 -9.20
CA THR A 62 -3.57 -8.69 -9.41
C THR A 62 -3.12 -7.87 -8.21
N THR A 63 -2.38 -6.79 -8.44
CA THR A 63 -1.96 -5.88 -7.38
C THR A 63 -3.18 -5.15 -6.81
N SER A 64 -3.56 -5.49 -5.58
CA SER A 64 -4.66 -4.82 -4.88
C SER A 64 -4.29 -3.39 -4.52
N ARG A 65 -5.24 -2.45 -4.66
CA ARG A 65 -5.08 -1.09 -4.13
C ARG A 65 -5.08 -1.12 -2.59
N PRO A 66 -4.27 -0.29 -1.91
CA PRO A 66 -4.16 -0.29 -0.47
C PRO A 66 -5.45 0.20 0.19
N ALA A 67 -6.28 -0.73 0.69
CA ALA A 67 -7.58 -0.38 1.26
C ALA A 67 -7.47 0.31 2.62
N LEU A 68 -6.69 -0.24 3.56
CA LEU A 68 -6.65 0.26 4.94
C LEU A 68 -6.14 1.71 5.02
N VAL A 69 -4.99 1.99 4.38
CA VAL A 69 -4.40 3.33 4.37
C VAL A 69 -5.32 4.32 3.65
N ASN A 70 -5.98 3.89 2.58
CA ASN A 70 -6.95 4.73 1.88
C ASN A 70 -8.09 5.20 2.77
N HIS A 71 -8.71 4.25 3.51
CA HIS A 71 -9.79 4.57 4.43
C HIS A 71 -9.30 5.44 5.58
N ALA A 72 -8.13 5.15 6.15
CA ALA A 72 -7.55 5.97 7.21
C ALA A 72 -7.32 7.42 6.76
N MET A 73 -6.75 7.63 5.56
CA MET A 73 -6.54 8.96 4.98
C MET A 73 -7.86 9.71 4.78
N LYS A 74 -8.90 9.03 4.28
CA LYS A 74 -10.23 9.63 4.12
C LYS A 74 -10.84 10.01 5.48
N MET A 75 -10.79 9.11 6.45
CA MET A 75 -11.30 9.36 7.80
C MET A 75 -10.63 10.55 8.48
N LEU A 76 -9.30 10.72 8.33
CA LEU A 76 -8.58 11.86 8.88
C LEU A 76 -9.11 13.20 8.34
N VAL A 77 -9.41 13.25 7.05
CA VAL A 77 -9.93 14.45 6.38
C VAL A 77 -11.41 14.66 6.70
N GLU A 78 -12.22 13.60 6.63
CA GLU A 78 -13.68 13.64 6.87
C GLU A 78 -14.02 14.07 8.29
N HIS A 79 -13.25 13.62 9.28
CA HIS A 79 -13.44 14.01 10.68
C HIS A 79 -12.64 15.24 11.10
N GLY A 80 -11.95 15.90 10.15
CA GLY A 80 -11.21 17.14 10.42
C GLY A 80 -10.00 16.98 11.35
N VAL A 81 -9.49 15.76 11.53
CA VAL A 81 -8.27 15.50 12.35
C VAL A 81 -7.05 16.11 11.67
N GLN A 82 -6.97 16.00 10.35
CA GLN A 82 -5.97 16.69 9.52
C GLN A 82 -6.59 17.18 8.22
N THR A 83 -6.22 18.39 7.82
CA THR A 83 -6.54 18.92 6.50
C THR A 83 -5.66 18.27 5.43
N LYS A 84 -6.13 18.30 4.17
CA LYS A 84 -5.35 17.82 3.00
C LYS A 84 -3.96 18.45 2.94
N SER A 85 -3.87 19.75 3.20
CA SER A 85 -2.60 20.49 3.25
C SER A 85 -1.68 19.98 4.35
N GLN A 86 -2.21 19.71 5.55
CA GLN A 86 -1.41 19.18 6.66
C GLN A 86 -0.86 17.79 6.35
N ILE A 87 -1.68 16.92 5.73
CA ILE A 87 -1.24 15.58 5.29
C ILE A 87 -0.10 15.71 4.26
N ALA A 88 -0.28 16.55 3.24
CA ALA A 88 0.72 16.77 2.20
C ALA A 88 2.04 17.32 2.78
N SER A 89 1.96 18.30 3.69
CA SER A 89 3.13 18.87 4.36
C SER A 89 3.83 17.87 5.28
N ALA A 90 3.09 17.02 6.00
CA ALA A 90 3.66 16.06 6.94
C ALA A 90 4.47 14.96 6.25
N LEU A 91 4.07 14.56 5.03
CA LEU A 91 4.73 13.50 4.27
C LEU A 91 5.88 14.00 3.40
N THR A 92 6.07 15.32 3.25
CA THR A 92 7.18 15.94 2.49
C THR A 92 7.37 15.35 1.07
N THR A 93 6.29 14.84 0.49
CA THR A 93 6.28 14.11 -0.79
C THR A 93 5.28 14.78 -1.72
N ASN A 94 5.46 14.64 -3.03
CA ASN A 94 4.51 15.16 -4.01
C ASN A 94 3.08 14.62 -3.73
N PRO A 95 2.05 15.47 -3.66
CA PRO A 95 0.66 15.05 -3.45
C PRO A 95 0.19 13.91 -4.36
N LYS A 96 0.61 13.91 -5.64
CA LYS A 96 0.25 12.85 -6.59
C LYS A 96 0.84 11.49 -6.22
N ASP A 97 2.07 11.48 -5.71
CA ASP A 97 2.72 10.24 -5.27
C ASP A 97 2.06 9.74 -3.98
N ILE A 98 1.71 10.65 -3.05
CA ILE A 98 0.95 10.29 -1.85
C ILE A 98 -0.39 9.68 -2.24
N GLU A 99 -1.09 10.27 -3.22
CA GLU A 99 -2.35 9.73 -3.72
C GLU A 99 -2.18 8.33 -4.30
N ALA A 100 -1.19 8.13 -5.16
CA ALA A 100 -0.91 6.83 -5.77
C ALA A 100 -0.56 5.77 -4.71
N ILE A 101 0.35 6.09 -3.78
CA ILE A 101 0.83 5.19 -2.74
C ILE A 101 -0.28 4.83 -1.74
N CYS A 102 -1.16 5.79 -1.40
CA CYS A 102 -2.27 5.58 -0.48
C CYS A 102 -3.55 5.10 -1.19
N GLY A 103 -3.51 4.90 -2.52
CA GLY A 103 -4.65 4.48 -3.33
C GLY A 103 -5.79 5.51 -3.41
N LEU A 104 -5.51 6.79 -3.13
CA LEU A 104 -6.49 7.87 -3.12
C LEU A 104 -6.91 8.25 -4.56
N PRO A 105 -8.11 8.83 -4.75
CA PRO A 105 -8.48 9.43 -6.03
C PRO A 105 -7.50 10.52 -6.44
N SER A 106 -7.26 10.67 -7.74
CA SER A 106 -6.42 11.76 -8.27
C SER A 106 -7.02 13.11 -7.89
N GLY A 107 -6.18 14.02 -7.39
CA GLY A 107 -6.58 15.35 -6.93
C GLY A 107 -7.32 15.34 -5.58
N PHE A 108 -7.29 14.22 -4.85
CA PHE A 108 -7.80 14.17 -3.49
C PHE A 108 -7.07 15.16 -2.56
N LEU A 109 -5.76 15.34 -2.72
CA LEU A 109 -4.94 16.25 -1.92
C LEU A 109 -4.79 17.65 -2.54
N ASP A 110 -5.40 17.90 -3.70
CA ASP A 110 -5.41 19.24 -4.28
C ASP A 110 -6.16 20.22 -3.36
N ASN A 111 -5.48 21.30 -3.00
CA ASN A 111 -6.12 22.42 -2.33
C ASN A 111 -6.90 23.22 -3.38
N LYS A 112 -8.23 23.16 -3.36
CA LYS A 112 -9.05 24.13 -4.10
C LYS A 112 -8.81 25.51 -3.49
N ILE A 113 -8.07 26.37 -4.19
CA ILE A 113 -8.03 27.79 -3.88
C ILE A 113 -9.42 28.35 -4.23
N VAL A 114 -10.27 28.54 -3.23
CA VAL A 114 -11.49 29.32 -3.41
C VAL A 114 -11.05 30.77 -3.48
N HIS A 115 -11.17 31.39 -4.65
CA HIS A 115 -10.96 32.83 -4.77
C HIS A 115 -12.01 33.53 -3.90
N LEU A 116 -11.55 34.39 -2.97
CA LEU A 116 -12.40 35.15 -2.05
C LEU A 116 -13.48 35.98 -2.78
N SER A 117 -13.26 36.33 -4.06
CA SER A 117 -14.25 36.98 -4.92
C SER A 117 -15.55 36.18 -5.05
N ASP A 118 -15.47 34.86 -5.06
CA ASP A 118 -16.62 33.98 -5.32
C ASP A 118 -17.48 33.82 -4.05
N ALA A 119 -16.87 33.92 -2.87
CA ALA A 119 -17.54 33.83 -1.58
C ALA A 119 -18.32 35.11 -1.21
N ILE A 120 -17.92 36.27 -1.75
CA ILE A 120 -18.59 37.56 -1.48
C ILE A 120 -19.90 37.66 -2.26
N SER A 121 -19.95 37.11 -3.48
CA SER A 121 -21.14 37.11 -4.36
C SER A 121 -22.34 36.37 -3.75
N LEU A 122 -22.11 35.30 -2.98
CA LEU A 122 -23.18 34.54 -2.32
C LEU A 122 -23.83 35.30 -1.14
N ARG A 123 -23.12 36.27 -0.54
CA ARG A 123 -23.63 37.07 0.60
C ARG A 123 -24.41 38.32 0.20
N GLN A 124 -24.44 38.66 -1.08
CA GLN A 124 -25.17 39.81 -1.60
C GLN A 124 -26.54 39.42 -2.15
N THR A 125 -26.69 38.21 -2.66
CA THR A 125 -27.98 37.69 -3.17
C THR A 125 -28.99 37.43 -2.05
N ASP A 126 -28.54 36.99 -0.86
CA ASP A 126 -29.41 36.73 0.30
C ASP A 126 -29.86 38.01 1.04
N ARG A 127 -29.30 39.18 0.70
CA ARG A 127 -29.68 40.47 1.32
C ARG A 127 -30.67 41.30 0.49
N ASN A 128 -30.97 40.86 -0.73
CA ASN A 128 -31.88 41.54 -1.66
C ASN A 128 -33.13 40.70 -1.98
N ALA A 129 -33.45 39.70 -1.14
CA ALA A 129 -34.68 38.90 -1.22
C ALA A 129 -35.61 39.22 -0.04
#